data_AF-A0A317JVK1-F1
#
_entry.id   AF-A0A317JVK1-F1
#
_cell.length_a   1.000
_cell.length_b   1.000
_cell.length_c   1.000
_cell.angle_alpha   90.00
_cell.angle_beta   90.00
_cell.angle_gamma   90.00
#
_symmetry.space_group_name_H-M   'P 1'
#
loop_
_entity.id
_entity.type
_entity.pdbx_description
1 polymer ?
#
loop_
_entity_poly.entity_id
_entity_poly.type
_entity_poly.pdbx_seq_one_letter_code
_entity_poly.pdbx_strand_id
1 'polypeptide(L)'
;MLDLGRLDLEEIATALEDQTDYEHRWLINPQTGEIVFWTTDGGIDGHTPIDLDDLDLVGIDPLPSYVWYQDMADFAERISDAAAGRRLARAIQGKGAFRRFKTELHEEYPHLLPAWYAFRDVRAKRRAVEWLVDNSLVNDETGERFVAEHRDPDLP
;
A
#
# COMPACT_ATOMS: atom_id res chain seq x y z
N MET A 1 -12.46 16.57 -9.52
CA MET A 1 -11.31 15.94 -8.86
C MET A 1 -11.48 16.07 -7.37
N LEU A 2 -11.12 15.02 -6.66
CA LEU A 2 -11.15 14.96 -5.21
C LEU A 2 -10.02 15.81 -4.63
N ASP A 3 -10.27 16.35 -3.44
CA ASP A 3 -9.25 17.00 -2.63
C ASP A 3 -8.43 15.93 -1.90
N LEU A 4 -7.13 15.87 -2.19
CA LEU A 4 -6.21 14.88 -1.63
C LEU A 4 -6.22 14.90 -0.08
N GLY A 5 -6.41 16.06 0.55
CA GLY A 5 -6.44 16.19 2.01
C GLY A 5 -7.66 15.57 2.68
N ARG A 6 -8.66 15.12 1.92
CA ARG A 6 -9.89 14.49 2.42
C ARG A 6 -9.92 12.97 2.17
N LEU A 7 -8.90 12.43 1.50
CA LEU A 7 -8.82 11.02 1.16
C LEU A 7 -8.02 10.26 2.22
N ASP A 8 -8.46 9.05 2.54
CA ASP A 8 -7.71 8.15 3.39
C ASP A 8 -6.65 7.41 2.57
N LEU A 9 -5.47 8.00 2.46
CA LEU A 9 -4.35 7.40 1.72
C LEU A 9 -3.85 6.10 2.36
N GLU A 10 -4.07 5.91 3.66
CA GLU A 10 -3.67 4.68 4.36
C GLU A 10 -4.62 3.54 4.01
N GLU A 11 -5.92 3.82 3.92
CA GLU A 11 -6.93 2.85 3.47
C GLU A 11 -6.74 2.48 1.99
N ILE A 12 -6.50 3.45 1.11
CA ILE A 12 -6.18 3.17 -0.31
C ILE A 12 -4.90 2.32 -0.40
N ALA A 13 -3.87 2.67 0.35
CA ALA A 13 -2.63 1.89 0.37
C ALA A 13 -2.86 0.45 0.88
N THR A 14 -3.75 0.29 1.86
CA THR A 14 -4.15 -1.02 2.38
C THR A 14 -4.84 -1.85 1.30
N ALA A 15 -5.79 -1.25 0.57
CA ALA A 15 -6.45 -1.88 -0.57
C ALA A 15 -5.45 -2.32 -1.66
N LEU A 16 -4.47 -1.47 -1.97
CA LEU A 16 -3.41 -1.79 -2.95
C LEU A 16 -2.47 -2.92 -2.48
N GLU A 17 -2.32 -3.16 -1.17
CA GLU A 17 -1.52 -4.25 -0.63
C GLU A 17 -2.30 -5.57 -0.54
N ASP A 18 -3.62 -5.49 -0.38
CA ASP A 18 -4.47 -6.64 -0.10
C ASP A 18 -4.56 -7.64 -1.25
N GLN A 19 -3.90 -8.79 -1.11
CA GLN A 19 -3.89 -9.85 -2.13
C GLN A 19 -5.09 -10.82 -2.01
N THR A 20 -6.14 -10.48 -1.25
CA THR A 20 -7.32 -11.34 -1.03
C THR A 20 -8.49 -11.01 -1.98
N ASP A 21 -8.17 -10.75 -3.25
CA ASP A 21 -9.11 -10.34 -4.31
C ASP A 21 -10.24 -11.35 -4.62
N TYR A 22 -10.13 -12.56 -4.09
CA TYR A 22 -11.12 -13.64 -4.24
C TYR A 22 -12.21 -13.63 -3.14
N GLU A 23 -12.02 -12.90 -2.03
CA GLU A 23 -13.01 -12.79 -0.95
C GLU A 23 -13.87 -11.53 -1.11
N HIS A 24 -13.22 -10.41 -1.44
CA HIS A 24 -13.87 -9.10 -1.61
C HIS A 24 -13.11 -8.24 -2.61
N ARG A 25 -13.77 -7.19 -3.09
CA ARG A 25 -13.17 -6.11 -3.87
C ARG A 25 -13.22 -4.81 -3.09
N TRP A 26 -12.12 -4.08 -3.11
CA TRP A 26 -12.06 -2.71 -2.62
C TRP A 26 -12.56 -1.77 -3.70
N LEU A 27 -13.55 -0.94 -3.38
CA LEU A 27 -14.10 0.06 -4.29
C LEU A 27 -14.00 1.45 -3.66
N ILE A 28 -13.77 2.48 -4.46
CA ILE A 28 -13.81 3.88 -4.05
C ILE A 28 -14.88 4.65 -4.81
N ASN A 29 -15.61 5.50 -4.09
CA ASN A 29 -16.55 6.43 -4.67
C ASN A 29 -15.79 7.61 -5.30
N PRO A 30 -15.87 7.83 -6.62
CA PRO A 30 -15.09 8.87 -7.30
C PRO A 30 -15.55 10.31 -6.97
N GLN A 31 -16.70 10.48 -6.32
CA GLN A 31 -17.25 11.78 -5.93
C GLN A 31 -16.95 12.14 -4.48
N THR A 32 -16.88 11.15 -3.58
CA THR A 32 -16.70 11.38 -2.14
C THR A 32 -15.34 10.94 -1.61
N GLY A 33 -14.68 9.99 -2.29
CA GLY A 33 -13.47 9.32 -1.79
C GLY A 33 -13.74 8.23 -0.77
N GLU A 34 -15.01 7.90 -0.49
CA GLU A 34 -15.40 6.83 0.43
C GLU A 34 -15.03 5.47 -0.13
N ILE A 35 -14.45 4.62 0.70
CA ILE A 35 -14.02 3.26 0.35
C ILE A 35 -15.01 2.25 0.93
N VAL A 36 -15.39 1.28 0.12
CA VAL A 36 -16.34 0.22 0.49
C VAL A 36 -15.84 -1.13 0.01
N PHE A 37 -16.29 -2.19 0.68
CA PHE A 37 -16.09 -3.57 0.24
C PHE A 37 -17.27 -4.04 -0.59
N TRP A 38 -16.99 -4.72 -1.68
CA TRP A 38 -18.00 -5.45 -2.44
C TRP A 38 -17.72 -6.95 -2.41
N THR A 39 -18.78 -7.74 -2.29
CA THR A 39 -18.75 -9.20 -2.38
C THR A 39 -19.81 -9.68 -3.38
N THR A 40 -19.59 -10.82 -4.01
CA THR A 40 -20.56 -11.38 -4.97
C THR A 40 -21.89 -11.74 -4.33
N ASP A 41 -21.87 -12.29 -3.11
CA ASP A 41 -23.08 -12.78 -2.43
C ASP A 41 -23.83 -11.68 -1.66
N GLY A 42 -23.14 -10.61 -1.25
CA GLY A 42 -23.68 -9.57 -0.37
C GLY A 42 -23.65 -8.16 -0.95
N GLY A 43 -23.10 -7.95 -2.14
CA GLY A 43 -22.93 -6.62 -2.70
C GLY A 43 -22.07 -5.73 -1.80
N ILE A 44 -22.44 -4.44 -1.68
CA ILE A 44 -21.74 -3.44 -0.85
C ILE A 44 -22.27 -3.33 0.58
N ASP A 45 -23.49 -3.81 0.84
CA ASP A 45 -24.15 -3.74 2.16
C ASP A 45 -24.08 -5.08 2.93
N GLY A 46 -23.53 -6.12 2.30
CA GLY A 46 -23.41 -7.48 2.85
C GLY A 46 -24.71 -8.29 2.81
N HIS A 47 -25.77 -7.77 2.19
CA HIS A 47 -27.11 -8.35 2.21
C HIS A 47 -27.78 -8.40 0.84
N THR A 48 -27.45 -7.48 -0.05
CA THR A 48 -28.13 -7.26 -1.32
C THR A 48 -27.15 -7.51 -2.46
N PRO A 49 -27.24 -8.66 -3.15
CA PRO A 49 -26.44 -8.90 -4.35
C PRO A 49 -26.68 -7.79 -5.37
N ILE A 50 -25.59 -7.16 -5.82
CA ILE A 50 -25.58 -6.18 -6.91
C ILE A 50 -24.37 -6.45 -7.78
N ASP A 51 -24.57 -6.44 -9.10
CA ASP A 51 -23.48 -6.63 -10.04
C ASP A 51 -22.51 -5.45 -9.96
N LEU A 52 -21.21 -5.75 -10.03
CA LEU A 52 -20.16 -4.73 -9.95
C LEU A 52 -20.32 -3.66 -11.04
N ASP A 53 -20.76 -4.08 -12.23
CA ASP A 53 -20.96 -3.20 -13.39
C ASP A 53 -22.15 -2.24 -13.23
N ASP A 54 -23.04 -2.48 -12.26
CA ASP A 54 -24.17 -1.60 -11.92
C ASP A 54 -23.78 -0.51 -10.89
N LEU A 55 -22.54 -0.52 -10.40
CA LEU A 55 -22.02 0.44 -9.43
C LEU A 55 -21.20 1.53 -10.12
N ASP A 56 -21.52 2.79 -9.83
CA ASP A 56 -20.70 3.96 -10.22
C ASP A 56 -19.46 4.12 -9.31
N LEU A 57 -18.76 3.02 -9.01
CA LEU A 57 -17.58 2.97 -8.13
C LEU A 57 -16.35 2.47 -8.89
N VAL A 58 -15.16 2.91 -8.46
CA VAL A 58 -13.89 2.51 -9.08
C VAL A 58 -13.23 1.42 -8.25
N GLY A 59 -12.85 0.30 -8.88
CA GLY A 59 -12.14 -0.78 -8.20
C GLY A 59 -10.68 -0.46 -7.92
N ILE A 60 -10.23 -0.69 -6.68
CA ILE A 60 -8.82 -0.59 -6.27
C ILE A 60 -8.20 -1.97 -6.41
N ASP A 61 -7.63 -2.26 -7.58
CA ASP A 61 -6.97 -3.55 -7.81
C ASP A 61 -5.62 -3.62 -7.07
N PRO A 62 -5.27 -4.77 -6.47
CA PRO A 62 -4.03 -4.91 -5.72
C PRO A 62 -2.80 -4.74 -6.62
N LEU A 63 -1.79 -4.03 -6.10
CA LEU A 63 -0.49 -3.99 -6.77
C LEU A 63 0.19 -5.36 -6.68
N PRO A 64 0.98 -5.74 -7.71
CA PRO A 64 1.74 -6.97 -7.67
C PRO A 64 2.63 -7.06 -6.42
N SER A 65 2.63 -8.21 -5.76
CA SER A 65 3.43 -8.45 -4.54
C SER A 65 4.92 -8.10 -4.66
N TYR A 66 5.50 -8.13 -5.87
CA TYR A 66 6.91 -7.76 -6.06
C TYR A 66 7.18 -6.27 -5.75
N VAL A 67 6.18 -5.40 -5.87
CA VAL A 67 6.30 -3.96 -5.55
C VAL A 67 6.56 -3.78 -4.05
N TRP A 68 5.78 -4.47 -3.22
CA TRP A 68 5.92 -4.47 -1.76
C TRP A 68 7.17 -5.22 -1.29
N TYR A 69 7.57 -6.27 -2.02
CA TYR A 69 8.84 -6.96 -1.80
C TYR A 69 10.03 -6.02 -2.02
N GLN A 70 9.98 -5.17 -3.05
CA GLN A 70 11.06 -4.25 -3.36
C GLN A 70 11.33 -3.27 -2.21
N ASP A 71 10.31 -2.85 -1.46
CA ASP A 71 10.52 -2.00 -0.28
C ASP A 71 11.36 -2.70 0.79
N MET A 72 11.11 -3.98 1.03
CA MET A 72 11.91 -4.78 1.98
C MET A 72 13.35 -4.95 1.50
N ALA A 73 13.55 -5.14 0.19
CA ALA A 73 14.87 -5.26 -0.42
C ALA A 73 15.66 -3.93 -0.33
N ASP A 74 15.04 -2.83 -0.74
CA ASP A 74 15.63 -1.49 -0.68
C ASP A 74 15.98 -1.09 0.76
N PHE A 75 15.09 -1.37 1.72
CA PHE A 75 15.35 -1.09 3.12
C PHE A 75 16.56 -1.88 3.63
N ALA A 76 16.61 -3.18 3.34
CA ALA A 76 17.74 -4.03 3.74
C ALA A 76 19.07 -3.61 3.10
N GLU A 77 19.04 -3.05 1.89
CA GLU A 77 20.23 -2.54 1.20
C GLU A 77 20.72 -1.19 1.74
N ARG A 78 19.79 -0.29 2.11
CA ARG A 78 20.08 1.12 2.39
C ARG A 78 20.38 1.45 3.85
N ILE A 79 20.12 0.54 4.80
CA ILE A 79 20.51 0.74 6.20
C ILE A 79 22.04 0.68 6.37
N SER A 80 22.58 1.54 7.24
CA SER A 80 24.03 1.67 7.46
C SER A 80 24.61 0.46 8.20
N ASP A 81 23.82 -0.21 9.05
CA ASP A 81 24.24 -1.45 9.72
C ASP A 81 24.31 -2.59 8.70
N ALA A 82 25.51 -2.79 8.16
CA ALA A 82 25.78 -3.84 7.18
C ALA A 82 25.53 -5.27 7.71
N ALA A 83 25.57 -5.51 9.01
CA ALA A 83 25.24 -6.82 9.58
C ALA A 83 23.73 -7.06 9.55
N ALA A 84 22.94 -6.08 10.00
CA ALA A 84 21.49 -6.11 9.93
C ALA A 84 21.00 -6.19 8.49
N GLY A 85 21.55 -5.36 7.59
CA GLY A 85 21.17 -5.35 6.16
C GLY A 85 21.37 -6.71 5.49
N ARG A 86 22.52 -7.35 5.72
CA ARG A 86 22.77 -8.71 5.21
C ARG A 86 21.81 -9.76 5.78
N ARG A 87 21.39 -9.62 7.04
CA ARG A 87 20.45 -10.56 7.68
C ARG A 87 19.05 -10.41 7.08
N LEU A 88 18.56 -9.18 6.98
CA LEU A 88 17.28 -8.86 6.35
C LEU A 88 17.26 -9.29 4.87
N ALA A 89 18.31 -9.00 4.10
CA ALA A 89 18.42 -9.39 2.69
C ALA A 89 18.39 -10.92 2.50
N ARG A 90 18.89 -11.69 3.47
CA ARG A 90 18.78 -13.16 3.47
C ARG A 90 17.38 -13.63 3.88
N ALA A 91 16.75 -12.96 4.85
CA ALA A 91 15.42 -13.30 5.34
C ALA A 91 14.36 -13.24 4.23
N ILE A 92 14.55 -12.37 3.24
CA ILE A 92 13.63 -12.20 2.10
C ILE A 92 13.84 -13.16 0.94
N GLN A 93 14.78 -14.11 1.03
CA GLN A 93 15.07 -15.03 -0.08
C GLN A 93 14.11 -16.22 -0.10
N GLY A 94 13.27 -16.32 -1.13
CA GLY A 94 12.36 -17.45 -1.34
C GLY A 94 11.00 -17.31 -0.63
N LYS A 95 10.27 -18.43 -0.53
CA LYS A 95 8.88 -18.44 -0.02
C LYS A 95 8.79 -17.89 1.42
N GLY A 96 7.73 -17.14 1.71
CA GLY A 96 7.50 -16.56 3.03
C GLY A 96 8.44 -15.39 3.36
N ALA A 97 8.95 -14.67 2.35
CA ALA A 97 9.81 -13.50 2.51
C ALA A 97 9.21 -12.45 3.45
N PHE A 98 7.96 -12.02 3.20
CA PHE A 98 7.26 -11.00 4.00
C PHE A 98 7.21 -11.36 5.49
N ARG A 99 6.77 -12.58 5.81
CA ARG A 99 6.70 -13.05 7.20
C ARG A 99 8.09 -13.05 7.84
N ARG A 100 9.08 -13.64 7.18
CA ARG A 100 10.44 -13.77 7.74
C ARG A 100 11.12 -12.42 7.95
N PHE A 101 10.94 -11.47 7.04
CA PHE A 101 11.45 -10.12 7.22
C PHE A 101 10.86 -9.42 8.43
N LYS A 102 9.53 -9.47 8.59
CA LYS A 102 8.86 -8.92 9.78
C LYS A 102 9.36 -9.63 11.05
N THR A 103 9.44 -10.96 11.04
CA THR A 103 9.97 -11.73 12.18
C THR A 103 11.40 -11.30 12.56
N GLU A 104 12.31 -11.21 11.59
CA GLU A 104 13.70 -10.79 11.82
C GLU A 104 13.76 -9.35 12.38
N LEU A 105 12.97 -8.42 11.86
CA LEU A 105 12.88 -7.05 12.39
C LEU A 105 12.36 -7.03 13.84
N HIS A 106 11.32 -7.80 14.15
CA HIS A 106 10.74 -7.81 15.49
C HIS A 106 11.63 -8.49 16.53
N GLU A 107 12.27 -9.61 16.17
CA GLU A 107 13.02 -10.44 17.11
C GLU A 107 14.47 -9.96 17.29
N GLU A 108 15.15 -9.59 16.19
CA GLU A 108 16.59 -9.33 16.18
C GLU A 108 16.92 -7.83 16.04
N TYR A 109 16.07 -7.06 15.35
CA TYR A 109 16.31 -5.65 15.04
C TYR A 109 15.17 -4.69 15.41
N PRO A 110 14.60 -4.76 16.63
CA PRO A 110 13.42 -3.97 16.99
C PRO A 110 13.66 -2.45 16.94
N HIS A 111 14.91 -2.01 17.06
CA HIS A 111 15.30 -0.61 16.92
C HIS A 111 15.16 -0.07 15.47
N LEU A 112 15.11 -0.95 14.46
CA LEU A 112 14.88 -0.57 13.06
C LEU A 112 13.39 -0.47 12.70
N LEU A 113 12.47 -0.98 13.55
CA LEU A 113 11.03 -0.96 13.27
C LEU A 113 10.48 0.44 12.99
N PRO A 114 10.81 1.50 13.77
CA PRO A 114 10.31 2.84 13.46
C PRO A 114 10.77 3.34 12.09
N ALA A 115 12.03 3.08 11.72
CA ALA A 115 12.56 3.45 10.41
C ALA A 115 11.90 2.66 9.27
N TRP A 116 11.68 1.35 9.48
CA TRP A 116 10.96 0.50 8.53
C TRP A 116 9.54 0.99 8.27
N TYR A 117 8.76 1.27 9.33
CA TYR A 117 7.40 1.75 9.18
C TYR A 117 7.35 3.12 8.49
N ALA A 118 8.19 4.08 8.91
CA ALA A 118 8.26 5.38 8.25
C ALA A 118 8.60 5.26 6.75
N PHE A 119 9.54 4.38 6.40
CA PHE A 119 9.93 4.12 5.01
C PHE A 119 8.80 3.47 4.19
N ARG A 120 8.20 2.39 4.72
CA ARG A 120 7.09 1.70 4.07
C ARG A 120 5.89 2.62 3.89
N ASP A 121 5.51 3.37 4.92
CA ASP A 121 4.28 4.17 4.91
C ASP A 121 4.37 5.34 3.93
N VAL A 122 5.53 5.99 3.82
CA VAL A 122 5.78 7.02 2.80
C VAL A 122 5.57 6.46 1.40
N ARG A 123 6.16 5.30 1.10
CA ARG A 123 6.03 4.67 -0.22
C ARG A 123 4.62 4.15 -0.50
N ALA A 124 3.97 3.57 0.50
CA ALA A 124 2.60 3.10 0.40
C ALA A 124 1.63 4.26 0.09
N LYS A 125 1.77 5.39 0.79
CA LYS A 125 0.99 6.62 0.52
C LYS A 125 1.29 7.19 -0.85
N ARG A 126 2.55 7.20 -1.29
CA ARG A 126 2.90 7.64 -2.66
C ARG A 126 2.21 6.79 -3.73
N ARG A 127 2.21 5.47 -3.57
CA ARG A 127 1.50 4.56 -4.51
C ARG A 127 -0.01 4.79 -4.49
N ALA A 128 -0.60 5.07 -3.33
CA ALA A 128 -2.00 5.47 -3.24
C ALA A 128 -2.28 6.76 -4.05
N VAL A 129 -1.41 7.76 -3.95
CA VAL A 129 -1.54 8.99 -4.73
C VAL A 129 -1.31 8.77 -6.22
N GLU A 130 -0.29 7.99 -6.60
CA GLU A 130 -0.04 7.60 -8.00
C GLU A 130 -1.27 6.89 -8.58
N TRP A 131 -1.87 5.94 -7.85
CA TRP A 131 -3.09 5.26 -8.26
C TRP A 131 -4.29 6.22 -8.39
N LEU A 132 -4.46 7.18 -7.48
CA LEU A 132 -5.50 8.21 -7.57
C LEU A 132 -5.35 9.09 -8.82
N VAL A 133 -4.11 9.42 -9.19
CA VAL A 133 -3.80 10.18 -10.41
C VAL A 133 -4.07 9.36 -11.66
N ASP A 134 -3.59 8.11 -11.70
CA ASP A 134 -3.81 7.20 -12.83
C ASP A 134 -5.30 6.96 -13.13
N ASN A 135 -6.14 6.99 -12.08
CA ASN A 135 -7.60 6.87 -12.18
C ASN A 135 -8.33 8.22 -12.34
N SER A 136 -7.60 9.32 -12.58
CA SER A 136 -8.15 10.67 -12.75
C SER A 136 -9.00 11.18 -11.58
N LEU A 137 -8.80 10.61 -10.38
CA LEU A 137 -9.48 11.03 -9.16
C LEU A 137 -8.83 12.28 -8.55
N VAL A 138 -7.52 12.44 -8.75
CA VAL A 138 -6.71 13.60 -8.37
C VAL A 138 -5.93 14.08 -9.61
N ASN A 139 -5.60 15.38 -9.73
CA ASN A 139 -4.75 15.85 -10.83
C ASN A 139 -3.28 15.50 -10.63
N ASP A 140 -2.59 15.37 -11.76
CA ASP A 140 -1.15 15.17 -11.89
C ASP A 140 -0.34 16.16 -11.03
N GLU A 141 -0.64 17.47 -11.09
CA GLU A 141 0.10 18.50 -10.32
C GLU A 141 0.05 18.26 -8.81
N THR A 142 -1.11 17.85 -8.29
CA THR A 142 -1.29 17.52 -6.88
C THR A 142 -0.53 16.26 -6.52
N GLY A 143 -0.53 15.25 -7.40
CA GLY A 143 0.25 14.03 -7.21
C GLY A 143 1.76 14.27 -7.23
N GLU A 144 2.25 14.99 -8.23
CA GLU A 144 3.66 15.37 -8.36
C GLU A 144 4.15 16.15 -7.14
N ARG A 145 3.36 17.13 -6.67
CA ARG A 145 3.67 17.88 -5.45
C ARG A 145 3.75 16.95 -4.24
N PHE A 146 2.78 16.06 -4.06
CA PHE A 146 2.77 15.13 -2.93
C PHE A 146 4.02 14.24 -2.94
N VAL A 147 4.38 13.67 -4.10
CA VAL A 147 5.58 12.84 -4.26
C VAL A 147 6.86 13.62 -3.98
N ALA A 148 6.93 14.90 -4.41
CA ALA A 148 8.08 15.75 -4.16
C ALA A 148 8.29 16.08 -2.66
N GLU A 149 7.19 16.23 -1.92
CA GLU A 149 7.17 16.51 -0.48
C GLU A 149 7.38 15.26 0.39
N HIS A 150 6.98 14.09 -0.07
CA HIS A 150 7.04 12.82 0.66
C HIS A 150 8.16 11.92 0.16
N ARG A 151 9.40 12.40 0.21
CA ARG A 151 10.56 11.59 -0.17
C ARG A 151 10.84 10.49 0.85
N ASP A 152 11.51 9.43 0.41
CA ASP A 152 11.98 8.38 1.31
C ASP A 152 12.77 9.01 2.48
N PRO A 153 12.47 8.63 3.73
CA PRO A 153 13.21 9.13 4.88
C PRO A 153 14.65 8.64 4.86
N ASP A 154 15.52 9.36 5.56
CA ASP A 154 16.87 8.87 5.85
C ASP A 154 16.77 7.60 6.69
N LEU A 155 17.56 6.59 6.32
CA LEU A 155 17.61 5.31 7.02
C LEU A 155 18.83 5.27 7.96
N PRO A 156 18.70 4.63 9.13
CA PRO A 156 19.77 4.53 10.12
C PRO A 156 20.94 3.68 9.62
#